data_AF-A0A9D7IYW8-F1
#
_entry.id   AF-A0A9D7IYW8-F1
#
_cell.length_a   1.000
_cell.length_b   1.000
_cell.length_c   1.000
_cell.angle_alpha   90.00
_cell.angle_beta   90.00
_cell.angle_gamma   90.00
#
_symmetry.space_group_name_H-M   'P 1'
#
loop_
_entity.id
_entity.type
_entity.pdbx_description
1 polymer ?
#
loop_
_entity_poly.entity_id
_entity_poly.type
_entity_poly.pdbx_seq_one_letter_code
_entity_poly.pdbx_strand_id
1 'polypeptide(L)'
;MSEDNNINPQNEETVETPNTESAESWESQLRSRANDLFSRRTAPLKAEIERLQATINEISSRFQEQTQAEPSEEETSGLLDHVRQWFSDSSSKAEADFQARLVQARLEAADEVRERAQQEFESSLISARAEWEAEFLKSNEESFQKRLEQASDDAAAISRRESETRIEEMREQLEASRKALTLAVASSQSAGFDTLRESVDEIDAQRTQSETLSSLVKLASQFAPRVVFFVVRGGDAVGWKASGFENGLNDDTVKLLSLPAQKSEPAARRADQF
;
A
#
# COMPACT_ATOMS: atom_id res chain seq x y z
N MET A 1 -62.31 13.53 -43.38
CA MET A 1 -62.04 14.47 -42.28
C MET A 1 -61.10 13.78 -41.35
N SER A 2 -59.97 14.43 -41.14
CA SER A 2 -58.79 13.99 -40.42
C SER A 2 -59.10 13.51 -39.01
N GLU A 3 -58.32 12.56 -38.53
CA GLU A 3 -57.77 12.64 -37.18
C GLU A 3 -56.42 11.92 -37.16
N ASP A 4 -55.41 12.75 -36.91
CA ASP A 4 -54.03 12.40 -36.66
C ASP A 4 -53.92 11.44 -35.47
N ASN A 5 -52.99 10.49 -35.53
CA ASN A 5 -52.25 10.19 -34.32
C ASN A 5 -50.79 9.86 -34.63
N ASN A 6 -50.00 10.92 -34.45
CA ASN A 6 -48.56 10.95 -34.37
C ASN A 6 -48.09 10.33 -33.04
N ILE A 7 -47.39 9.20 -33.10
CA ILE A 7 -46.51 8.76 -32.01
C ILE A 7 -45.21 8.27 -32.66
N ASN A 8 -44.19 9.11 -32.60
CA ASN A 8 -42.79 8.68 -32.49
C ASN A 8 -42.40 8.89 -31.02
N PRO A 9 -41.74 7.92 -30.36
CA PRO A 9 -40.31 8.13 -30.17
C PRO A 9 -39.47 6.83 -30.17
N GLN A 10 -38.27 6.94 -30.72
CA GLN A 10 -36.99 6.44 -30.21
C GLN A 10 -36.96 5.06 -29.53
N ASN A 11 -36.28 4.11 -30.17
CA ASN A 11 -35.27 3.25 -29.54
C ASN A 11 -34.27 2.83 -30.63
N GLU A 12 -33.17 3.59 -30.73
CA GLU A 12 -31.96 3.16 -31.43
C GLU A 12 -31.30 2.08 -30.59
N GLU A 13 -31.66 0.82 -30.83
CA GLU A 13 -30.88 -0.31 -30.36
C GLU A 13 -29.82 -0.61 -31.43
N THR A 14 -28.59 -0.26 -31.08
CA THR A 14 -27.35 -0.61 -31.78
C THR A 14 -27.21 -2.12 -31.76
N VAL A 15 -27.79 -2.79 -32.76
CA VAL A 15 -27.49 -4.20 -33.04
C VAL A 15 -26.33 -4.21 -34.03
N GLU A 16 -25.13 -4.34 -33.50
CA GLU A 16 -23.94 -4.74 -34.25
C GLU A 16 -24.28 -6.00 -35.07
N THR A 17 -24.36 -5.85 -36.39
CA THR A 17 -24.48 -6.98 -37.31
C THR A 17 -23.14 -7.74 -37.31
N PRO A 18 -23.10 -9.02 -36.92
CA PRO A 18 -21.85 -9.76 -36.90
C PRO A 18 -21.48 -10.17 -38.34
N ASN A 19 -20.53 -9.44 -38.93
CA ASN A 19 -19.44 -9.95 -39.74
C ASN A 19 -19.77 -11.06 -40.79
N THR A 20 -20.78 -10.85 -41.63
CA THR A 20 -21.11 -11.77 -42.74
C THR A 20 -20.07 -11.75 -43.87
N GLU A 21 -19.37 -10.63 -44.06
CA GLU A 21 -18.34 -10.49 -45.10
C GLU A 21 -17.11 -11.36 -44.85
N SER A 22 -16.73 -11.56 -43.58
CA SER A 22 -15.61 -12.45 -43.24
C SER A 22 -15.94 -13.92 -43.50
N ALA A 23 -17.18 -14.34 -43.24
CA ALA A 23 -17.60 -15.73 -43.42
C ALA A 23 -17.60 -16.15 -44.90
N GLU A 24 -18.09 -15.28 -45.78
CA GLU A 24 -18.08 -15.52 -47.24
C GLU A 24 -16.65 -15.57 -47.81
N SER A 25 -15.75 -14.72 -47.29
CA SER A 25 -14.33 -14.72 -47.67
C SER A 25 -13.61 -16.02 -47.27
N TRP A 26 -13.88 -16.53 -46.07
CA TRP A 26 -13.30 -17.80 -45.60
C TRP A 26 -13.82 -19.01 -46.38
N GLU A 27 -15.12 -19.05 -46.71
CA GLU A 27 -15.69 -20.14 -47.49
C GLU A 27 -15.10 -20.19 -48.91
N SER A 28 -14.93 -19.02 -49.55
CA SER A 28 -14.27 -18.91 -50.85
C SER A 28 -12.83 -19.41 -50.81
N GLN A 29 -12.06 -19.03 -49.78
CA GLN A 29 -10.69 -19.50 -49.58
C GLN A 29 -10.61 -21.02 -49.35
N LEU A 30 -11.55 -21.58 -48.59
CA LEU A 30 -11.61 -23.03 -48.33
C LEU A 30 -11.96 -23.82 -49.60
N ARG A 31 -12.93 -23.35 -50.38
CA ARG A 31 -13.29 -23.94 -51.68
C ARG A 31 -12.13 -23.87 -52.66
N SER A 32 -11.42 -22.73 -52.71
CA SER A 32 -10.23 -22.58 -53.56
C SER A 32 -9.12 -23.55 -53.17
N ARG A 33 -8.79 -23.65 -51.88
CA ARG A 33 -7.79 -24.60 -51.36
C ARG A 33 -8.18 -26.06 -51.60
N ALA A 34 -9.45 -26.40 -51.38
CA ALA A 34 -9.94 -27.75 -51.66
C ALA A 34 -9.78 -28.08 -53.15
N ASN A 35 -10.17 -27.16 -54.04
CA ASN A 35 -10.04 -27.37 -55.49
C ASN A 35 -8.58 -27.44 -55.95
N ASP A 36 -7.67 -26.68 -55.34
CA ASP A 36 -6.22 -26.76 -55.61
C ASP A 36 -5.66 -28.12 -55.17
N LEU A 37 -6.04 -28.61 -53.99
CA LEU A 37 -5.64 -29.94 -53.51
C LEU A 37 -6.19 -31.07 -54.39
N PHE A 38 -7.44 -30.97 -54.82
CA PHE A 38 -8.02 -31.93 -55.75
C PHE A 38 -7.30 -31.91 -57.09
N SER A 39 -7.06 -30.73 -57.67
CA SER A 39 -6.36 -30.60 -58.95
C SER A 39 -4.93 -31.14 -58.89
N ARG A 40 -4.20 -30.86 -57.80
CA ARG A 40 -2.85 -31.39 -57.56
C ARG A 40 -2.81 -32.92 -57.49
N ARG A 41 -3.88 -33.57 -57.03
CA ARG A 41 -3.94 -35.04 -56.94
C ARG A 41 -4.51 -35.69 -58.19
N THR A 42 -5.54 -35.10 -58.79
CA THR A 42 -6.25 -35.71 -59.92
C THR A 42 -5.52 -35.51 -61.24
N ALA A 43 -4.83 -34.38 -61.44
CA ALA A 43 -4.06 -34.12 -62.66
C ALA A 43 -2.92 -35.13 -62.91
N PRO A 44 -2.03 -35.44 -61.94
CA PRO A 44 -0.98 -36.44 -62.17
C PRO A 44 -1.54 -37.85 -62.34
N LEU A 45 -2.61 -38.21 -61.62
CA LEU A 45 -3.28 -39.51 -61.80
C LEU A 45 -3.90 -39.64 -63.20
N LYS A 46 -4.51 -38.57 -63.72
CA LYS A 46 -5.07 -38.55 -65.07
C LYS A 46 -3.97 -38.68 -66.12
N ALA A 47 -2.86 -37.95 -65.96
CA ALA A 47 -1.70 -38.06 -66.85
C ALA A 47 -1.10 -39.48 -66.84
N GLU A 48 -1.03 -40.12 -65.66
CA GLU A 48 -0.55 -41.50 -65.57
C GLU A 48 -1.53 -42.49 -66.20
N ILE A 49 -2.85 -42.30 -66.05
CA ILE A 49 -3.85 -43.12 -66.74
C ILE A 49 -3.71 -43.00 -68.26
N GLU A 50 -3.55 -41.78 -68.78
CA GLU A 50 -3.35 -41.54 -70.22
C GLU A 50 -2.04 -42.18 -70.71
N ARG A 51 -0.95 -42.07 -69.92
CA ARG A 51 0.33 -42.72 -70.19
C ARG A 51 0.19 -44.25 -70.18
N LEU A 52 -0.47 -44.83 -69.19
CA LEU A 52 -0.71 -46.27 -69.10
C LEU A 52 -1.56 -46.76 -70.28
N GLN A 53 -2.61 -46.04 -70.66
CA GLN A 53 -3.42 -46.35 -71.84
C GLN A 53 -2.60 -46.29 -73.13
N ALA A 54 -1.76 -45.27 -73.31
CA ALA A 54 -0.86 -45.18 -74.46
C ALA A 54 0.13 -46.36 -74.49
N THR A 55 0.70 -46.73 -73.34
CA THR A 55 1.63 -47.85 -73.23
C THR A 55 0.95 -49.19 -73.54
N ILE A 56 -0.28 -49.39 -73.05
CA ILE A 56 -1.09 -50.60 -73.34
C ILE A 56 -1.43 -50.69 -74.83
N ASN A 57 -1.81 -49.57 -75.45
CA ASN A 57 -2.12 -49.54 -76.88
C ASN A 57 -0.88 -49.83 -77.73
N GLU A 58 0.28 -49.28 -77.36
CA GLU A 58 1.55 -49.57 -78.03
C GLU A 58 1.93 -51.05 -77.90
N ILE A 59 1.82 -51.63 -76.69
CA ILE A 59 2.10 -53.05 -76.45
C ILE A 59 1.14 -53.94 -77.26
N SER A 60 -0.16 -53.60 -77.27
CA SER A 60 -1.17 -54.35 -78.02
C SER A 60 -0.88 -54.32 -79.52
N SER A 61 -0.47 -53.15 -80.06
CA SER A 61 -0.07 -53.01 -81.46
C SER A 61 1.16 -53.87 -81.77
N ARG A 62 2.20 -53.83 -80.92
CA ARG A 62 3.41 -54.65 -81.10
C ARG A 62 3.12 -56.14 -81.03
N PHE A 63 2.22 -56.57 -80.15
CA PHE A 63 1.82 -57.97 -80.02
C PHE A 63 1.01 -58.43 -81.25
N GLN A 64 0.16 -57.56 -81.79
CA GLN A 64 -0.62 -57.83 -83.00
C GLN A 64 0.26 -57.86 -84.26
N GLU A 65 1.35 -57.09 -84.30
CA GLU A 65 2.37 -57.18 -85.35
C GLU A 65 3.24 -58.44 -85.22
N GLN A 66 3.60 -58.86 -83.99
CA GLN A 66 4.39 -60.08 -83.76
C GLN A 66 3.62 -61.38 -84.01
N THR A 67 2.29 -61.38 -83.96
CA THR A 67 1.46 -62.58 -84.20
C THR A 67 1.33 -62.96 -85.68
N GLN A 68 1.94 -62.21 -86.62
CA GLN A 68 2.04 -62.62 -88.03
C GLN A 68 3.18 -63.61 -88.32
N ALA A 69 4.08 -63.87 -87.37
CA ALA A 69 5.03 -64.98 -87.43
C ALA A 69 4.59 -66.05 -86.43
N GLU A 70 4.46 -67.32 -86.84
CA GLU A 70 4.21 -68.40 -85.88
C GLU A 70 5.38 -68.46 -84.89
N PRO A 71 5.15 -68.20 -83.59
CA PRO A 71 6.21 -68.32 -82.60
C PRO A 71 6.48 -69.80 -82.35
N SER A 72 7.75 -70.18 -82.35
CA SER A 72 8.12 -71.55 -81.99
C SER A 72 7.78 -71.82 -80.50
N GLU A 73 7.40 -73.06 -80.16
CA GLU A 73 7.11 -73.46 -78.76
C GLU A 73 8.29 -73.18 -77.81
N GLU A 74 9.52 -73.18 -78.33
CA GLU A 74 10.73 -72.86 -77.59
C GLU A 74 10.80 -71.37 -77.18
N GLU A 75 10.47 -70.44 -78.08
CA GLU A 75 10.49 -68.99 -77.77
C GLU A 75 9.41 -68.60 -76.76
N THR A 76 8.23 -69.21 -76.85
CA THR A 76 7.14 -68.96 -75.89
C THR A 76 7.44 -69.51 -74.50
N SER A 77 8.11 -70.67 -74.40
CA SER A 77 8.56 -71.22 -73.12
C SER A 77 9.64 -70.34 -72.46
N GLY A 78 10.63 -69.86 -73.23
CA GLY A 78 11.67 -68.96 -72.73
C GLY A 78 11.12 -67.60 -72.25
N LEU A 79 10.10 -67.06 -72.94
CA LEU A 79 9.40 -65.86 -72.49
C LEU A 79 8.63 -66.08 -71.19
N LEU A 80 7.94 -67.21 -71.03
CA LEU A 80 7.22 -67.53 -69.80
C LEU A 80 8.17 -67.68 -68.60
N ASP A 81 9.34 -68.29 -68.82
CA ASP A 81 10.35 -68.41 -67.77
C ASP A 81 10.99 -67.06 -67.44
N HIS A 82 11.23 -66.21 -68.43
CA HIS A 82 11.70 -64.84 -68.20
C HIS A 82 10.67 -64.01 -67.41
N VAL A 83 9.38 -64.10 -67.74
CA VAL A 83 8.31 -63.39 -67.00
C VAL A 83 8.18 -63.91 -65.58
N ARG A 84 8.29 -65.23 -65.35
CA ARG A 84 8.30 -65.81 -64.00
C ARG A 84 9.50 -65.34 -63.19
N GLN A 85 10.68 -65.34 -63.80
CA GLN A 85 11.90 -64.86 -63.16
C GLN A 85 11.77 -63.37 -62.82
N TRP A 86 11.32 -62.55 -63.77
CA TRP A 86 11.08 -61.13 -63.54
C TRP A 86 10.06 -60.89 -62.43
N PHE A 87 8.97 -61.66 -62.39
CA PHE A 87 7.96 -61.54 -61.33
C PHE A 87 8.53 -61.93 -59.96
N SER A 88 9.32 -63.01 -59.90
CA SER A 88 10.02 -63.43 -58.69
C SER A 88 11.00 -62.38 -58.20
N ASP A 89 11.82 -61.84 -59.10
CA ASP A 89 12.82 -60.81 -58.79
C ASP A 89 12.15 -59.50 -58.37
N SER A 90 11.07 -59.11 -59.05
CA SER A 90 10.27 -57.93 -58.74
C SER A 90 9.56 -58.07 -57.39
N SER A 91 8.97 -59.24 -57.11
CA SER A 91 8.32 -59.53 -55.82
C SER A 91 9.32 -59.53 -54.68
N SER A 92 10.48 -60.18 -54.86
CA SER A 92 11.56 -60.21 -53.86
C SER A 92 12.11 -58.81 -53.56
N LYS A 93 12.32 -58.00 -54.61
CA LYS A 93 12.73 -56.61 -54.46
C LYS A 93 11.67 -55.76 -53.74
N ALA A 94 10.40 -55.91 -54.11
CA ALA A 94 9.31 -55.19 -53.45
C ALA A 94 9.18 -55.56 -51.97
N GLU A 95 9.38 -56.84 -51.63
CA GLU A 95 9.41 -57.30 -50.24
C GLU A 95 10.60 -56.71 -49.48
N ALA A 96 11.80 -56.73 -50.05
CA ALA A 96 12.98 -56.12 -49.45
C ALA A 96 12.81 -54.61 -49.21
N ASP A 97 12.26 -53.88 -50.20
CA ASP A 97 11.98 -52.45 -50.08
C ASP A 97 10.92 -52.18 -48.99
N PHE A 98 9.88 -53.02 -48.90
CA PHE A 98 8.86 -52.91 -47.87
C PHE A 98 9.43 -53.17 -46.48
N GLN A 99 10.25 -54.22 -46.32
CA GLN A 99 10.92 -54.53 -45.07
C GLN A 99 11.87 -53.40 -44.65
N ALA A 100 12.63 -52.84 -45.58
CA ALA A 100 13.50 -51.69 -45.31
C ALA A 100 12.71 -50.48 -44.81
N ARG A 101 11.57 -50.17 -45.45
CA ARG A 101 10.67 -49.09 -45.00
C ARG A 101 10.05 -49.36 -43.64
N LEU A 102 9.70 -50.61 -43.33
CA LEU A 102 9.17 -50.97 -42.01
C LEU A 102 10.22 -50.81 -40.91
N VAL A 103 11.47 -51.22 -41.17
CA VAL A 103 12.57 -51.02 -40.21
C VAL A 103 12.80 -49.53 -40.01
N GLN A 104 12.84 -48.75 -41.09
CA GLN A 104 13.01 -47.30 -41.02
C GLN A 104 11.88 -46.63 -40.22
N ALA A 105 10.62 -46.96 -40.52
CA ALA A 105 9.47 -46.41 -39.82
C ALA A 105 9.46 -46.79 -38.32
N ARG A 106 9.96 -47.99 -37.96
CA ARG A 106 10.10 -48.40 -36.55
C ARG A 106 11.19 -47.61 -35.83
N LEU A 107 12.30 -47.32 -36.49
CA LEU A 107 13.38 -46.50 -35.92
C LEU A 107 12.91 -45.07 -35.71
N GLU A 108 12.30 -44.47 -36.74
CA GLU A 108 11.74 -43.12 -36.67
C GLU A 108 10.67 -43.01 -35.55
N ALA A 109 9.76 -43.97 -35.46
CA ALA A 109 8.76 -43.99 -34.40
C ALA A 109 9.38 -44.14 -33.00
N ALA A 110 10.44 -44.94 -32.86
CA ALA A 110 11.14 -45.10 -31.59
C ALA A 110 11.87 -43.82 -31.17
N ASP A 111 12.51 -43.13 -32.12
CA ASP A 111 13.19 -41.86 -31.88
C ASP A 111 12.19 -40.75 -31.53
N GLU A 112 11.06 -40.66 -32.24
CA GLU A 112 10.01 -39.70 -31.91
C GLU A 112 9.43 -39.92 -30.51
N VAL A 113 9.18 -41.17 -30.11
CA VAL A 113 8.69 -41.48 -28.76
C VAL A 113 9.74 -41.11 -27.71
N ARG A 114 11.01 -41.35 -27.99
CA ARG A 114 12.11 -40.97 -27.09
C ARG A 114 12.21 -39.45 -26.95
N GLU A 115 12.12 -38.72 -28.05
CA GLU A 115 12.18 -37.26 -28.03
C GLU A 115 10.99 -36.67 -27.27
N ARG A 116 9.76 -37.14 -27.53
CA ARG A 116 8.57 -36.72 -26.77
C ARG A 116 8.73 -37.00 -25.27
N ALA A 117 9.19 -38.20 -24.90
CA ALA A 117 9.42 -38.54 -23.50
C ALA A 117 10.49 -37.65 -22.85
N GLN A 118 11.55 -37.28 -23.58
CA GLN A 118 12.56 -36.34 -23.10
C GLN A 118 11.99 -34.93 -22.90
N GLN A 119 11.23 -34.44 -23.88
CA GLN A 119 10.58 -33.12 -23.79
C GLN A 119 9.57 -33.05 -22.65
N GLU A 120 8.75 -34.09 -22.46
CA GLU A 120 7.81 -34.19 -21.35
C GLU A 120 8.54 -34.22 -19.99
N PHE A 121 9.64 -34.98 -19.90
CA PHE A 121 10.45 -35.03 -18.69
C PHE A 121 11.10 -33.68 -18.38
N GLU A 122 11.70 -33.02 -19.37
CA GLU A 122 12.30 -31.69 -19.20
C GLU A 122 11.24 -30.65 -18.81
N SER A 123 10.09 -30.67 -19.47
CA SER A 123 8.96 -29.81 -19.11
C SER A 123 8.50 -30.06 -17.67
N SER A 124 8.41 -31.33 -17.26
CA SER A 124 8.04 -31.71 -15.90
C SER A 124 9.08 -31.28 -14.86
N LEU A 125 10.37 -31.31 -15.18
CA LEU A 125 11.42 -30.82 -14.29
C LEU A 125 11.35 -29.30 -14.13
N ILE A 126 11.12 -28.57 -15.23
CA ILE A 126 10.96 -27.13 -15.21
C ILE A 126 9.72 -26.73 -14.39
N SER A 127 8.59 -27.42 -14.59
CA SER A 127 7.36 -27.14 -13.83
C SER A 127 7.53 -27.44 -12.35
N ALA A 128 8.10 -28.60 -11.99
CA ALA A 128 8.33 -28.97 -10.60
C ALA A 128 9.27 -27.98 -9.89
N ARG A 129 10.30 -27.50 -10.60
CA ARG A 129 11.20 -26.46 -10.07
C ARG A 129 10.47 -25.14 -9.86
N ALA A 130 9.67 -24.70 -10.84
CA ALA A 130 8.92 -23.46 -10.73
C ALA A 130 7.90 -23.51 -9.58
N GLU A 131 7.21 -24.64 -9.41
CA GLU A 131 6.28 -24.88 -8.29
C GLU A 131 7.02 -24.82 -6.95
N TRP A 132 8.16 -25.49 -6.82
CA TRP A 132 8.95 -25.46 -5.59
C TRP A 132 9.47 -24.05 -5.26
N GLU A 133 9.99 -23.31 -6.25
CA GLU A 133 10.44 -21.93 -6.06
C GLU A 133 9.27 -21.01 -5.65
N ALA A 134 8.09 -21.18 -6.25
CA ALA A 134 6.90 -20.41 -5.90
C ALA A 134 6.40 -20.72 -4.48
N GLU A 135 6.34 -21.99 -4.10
CA GLU A 135 5.93 -22.40 -2.75
C GLU A 135 6.93 -21.94 -1.69
N PHE A 136 8.23 -22.04 -1.99
CA PHE A 136 9.27 -21.53 -1.12
C PHE A 136 9.17 -20.01 -0.89
N LEU A 137 8.99 -19.23 -1.97
CA LEU A 137 8.82 -17.79 -1.87
C LEU A 137 7.56 -17.41 -1.10
N LYS A 138 6.44 -18.09 -1.36
CA LYS A 138 5.19 -17.86 -0.65
C LYS A 138 5.33 -18.15 0.84
N SER A 139 5.90 -19.29 1.20
CA SER A 139 6.12 -19.65 2.61
C SER A 139 7.06 -18.67 3.32
N ASN A 140 8.12 -18.24 2.63
CA ASN A 140 9.05 -17.25 3.19
C ASN A 140 8.37 -15.89 3.40
N GLU A 141 7.59 -15.42 2.42
CA GLU A 141 6.83 -14.17 2.51
C GLU A 141 5.81 -14.22 3.65
N GLU A 142 5.03 -15.29 3.77
CA GLU A 142 4.08 -15.49 4.88
C GLU A 142 4.80 -15.47 6.24
N SER A 143 5.98 -16.11 6.33
CA SER A 143 6.78 -16.09 7.56
C SER A 143 7.33 -14.69 7.88
N PHE A 144 7.70 -13.92 6.87
CA PHE A 144 8.17 -12.54 7.02
C PHE A 144 7.04 -11.63 7.46
N GLN A 145 5.86 -11.71 6.82
CA GLN A 145 4.67 -10.97 7.20
C GLN A 145 4.28 -11.25 8.65
N LYS A 146 4.29 -12.53 9.06
CA LYS A 146 4.00 -12.91 10.44
C LYS A 146 5.00 -12.33 11.44
N ARG A 147 6.30 -12.30 11.11
CA ARG A 147 7.32 -11.66 11.96
C ARG A 147 7.12 -10.15 12.04
N LEU A 148 6.70 -9.52 10.95
CA LEU A 148 6.47 -8.08 10.86
C LEU A 148 5.23 -7.66 11.67
N GLU A 149 4.16 -8.44 11.57
CA GLU A 149 2.96 -8.30 12.40
C GLU A 149 3.30 -8.46 13.88
N GLN A 150 4.02 -9.53 14.25
CA GLN A 150 4.45 -9.76 15.63
C GLN A 150 5.32 -8.60 16.16
N ALA A 151 6.29 -8.12 15.37
CA ALA A 151 7.12 -6.99 15.76
C ALA A 151 6.29 -5.69 15.94
N SER A 152 5.24 -5.51 15.14
CA SER A 152 4.34 -4.35 15.26
C SER A 152 3.49 -4.43 16.53
N ASP A 153 2.98 -5.61 16.88
CA ASP A 153 2.20 -5.84 18.09
C ASP A 153 3.07 -5.68 19.34
N ASP A 154 4.31 -6.20 19.31
CA ASP A 154 5.28 -6.06 20.38
C ASP A 154 5.66 -4.59 20.59
N ALA A 155 5.91 -3.84 19.50
CA ALA A 155 6.18 -2.41 19.58
C ALA A 155 4.99 -1.61 20.16
N ALA A 156 3.76 -1.95 19.76
CA ALA A 156 2.56 -1.34 20.32
C ALA A 156 2.37 -1.68 21.80
N ALA A 157 2.68 -2.91 22.21
CA ALA A 157 2.65 -3.32 23.61
C ALA A 157 3.71 -2.58 24.45
N ILE A 158 4.93 -2.42 23.93
CA ILE A 158 6.00 -1.66 24.58
C ILE A 158 5.59 -0.19 24.72
N SER A 159 5.10 0.44 23.64
CA SER A 159 4.68 1.85 23.68
C SER A 159 3.54 2.09 24.68
N ARG A 160 2.57 1.18 24.76
CA ARG A 160 1.52 1.23 25.81
C ARG A 160 2.10 1.17 27.21
N ARG A 161 2.96 0.18 27.50
CA ARG A 161 3.63 0.08 28.81
C ARG A 161 4.44 1.32 29.14
N GLU A 162 5.21 1.85 28.20
CA GLU A 162 5.99 3.09 28.40
C GLU A 162 5.10 4.31 28.64
N SER A 163 3.96 4.41 27.96
CA SER A 163 3.01 5.50 28.22
C SER A 163 2.35 5.38 29.58
N GLU A 164 2.00 4.16 30.00
CA GLU A 164 1.45 3.89 31.34
C GLU A 164 2.46 4.25 32.42
N THR A 165 3.74 3.86 32.27
CA THR A 165 4.80 4.23 33.22
C THR A 165 5.01 5.74 33.25
N ARG A 166 5.03 6.43 32.09
CA ARG A 166 5.13 7.89 32.04
C ARG A 166 3.95 8.59 32.72
N ILE A 167 2.73 8.09 32.54
CA ILE A 167 1.55 8.64 33.20
C ILE A 167 1.66 8.46 34.71
N GLU A 168 2.12 7.31 35.17
CA GLU A 168 2.29 7.03 36.59
C GLU A 168 3.39 7.90 37.22
N GLU A 169 4.53 8.07 36.54
CA GLU A 169 5.59 8.99 36.96
C GLU A 169 5.09 10.44 37.05
N MET A 170 4.30 10.92 36.08
CA MET A 170 3.71 12.26 36.12
C MET A 170 2.72 12.42 37.28
N ARG A 171 1.93 11.38 37.59
CA ARG A 171 1.03 11.38 38.76
C ARG A 171 1.82 11.48 40.06
N GLU A 172 2.88 10.70 40.21
CA GLU A 172 3.72 10.74 41.40
C GLU A 172 4.38 12.12 41.57
N GLN A 173 4.89 12.73 40.48
CA GLN A 173 5.41 14.09 40.50
C GLN A 173 4.36 15.13 40.89
N LEU A 174 3.12 15.02 40.38
CA LEU A 174 2.01 15.89 40.77
C LEU A 174 1.63 15.71 42.24
N GLU A 175 1.62 14.49 42.76
CA GLU A 175 1.36 14.25 44.18
C GLU A 175 2.48 14.79 45.07
N ALA A 176 3.74 14.59 44.69
CA ALA A 176 4.90 15.11 45.42
C ALA A 176 4.90 16.64 45.45
N SER A 177 4.67 17.30 44.31
CA SER A 177 4.57 18.76 44.23
C SER A 177 3.39 19.30 45.03
N ARG A 178 2.23 18.62 45.01
CA ARG A 178 1.08 18.99 45.84
C ARG A 178 1.40 18.89 47.33
N LYS A 179 2.06 17.82 47.78
CA LYS A 179 2.50 17.65 49.18
C LYS A 179 3.48 18.75 49.59
N ALA A 180 4.47 19.04 48.75
CA ALA A 180 5.45 20.11 48.98
C ALA A 180 4.79 21.49 49.07
N LEU A 181 3.87 21.82 48.15
CA LEU A 181 3.11 23.07 48.17
C LEU A 181 2.28 23.20 49.45
N THR A 182 1.63 22.11 49.87
CA THR A 182 0.83 22.10 51.11
C THR A 182 1.70 22.39 52.33
N LEU A 183 2.88 21.78 52.42
CA LEU A 183 3.84 22.04 53.49
C LEU A 183 4.37 23.48 53.46
N ALA A 184 4.70 24.00 52.28
CA ALA A 184 5.16 25.37 52.10
C ALA A 184 4.11 26.37 52.54
N VAL A 185 2.85 26.22 52.09
CA VAL A 185 1.73 27.09 52.49
C VAL A 185 1.50 27.03 54.01
N ALA A 186 1.52 25.84 54.61
CA ALA A 186 1.38 25.70 56.07
C ALA A 186 2.49 26.44 56.82
N SER A 187 3.74 26.35 56.36
CA SER A 187 4.88 27.04 56.97
C SER A 187 4.86 28.57 56.77
N SER A 188 4.39 29.07 55.62
CA SER A 188 4.27 30.50 55.36
C SER A 188 3.13 31.13 56.16
N GLN A 189 2.02 30.41 56.35
CA GLN A 189 0.92 30.89 57.18
C GLN A 189 1.37 31.04 58.65
N SER A 190 2.03 30.04 59.22
CA SER A 190 2.50 30.14 60.61
C SER A 190 3.52 31.28 60.79
N ALA A 191 4.52 31.37 59.89
CA ALA A 191 5.55 32.41 60.00
C ALA A 191 4.97 33.83 59.92
N GLY A 192 3.99 34.07 59.04
CA GLY A 192 3.33 35.38 58.94
C GLY A 192 2.52 35.74 60.19
N PHE A 193 1.82 34.78 60.79
CA PHE A 193 1.08 35.01 62.03
C PHE A 193 2.02 35.21 63.23
N ASP A 194 3.13 34.48 63.29
CA ASP A 194 4.12 34.62 64.36
C ASP A 194 4.80 35.99 64.32
N THR A 195 5.22 36.46 63.13
CA THR A 195 5.78 37.81 62.96
C THR A 195 4.77 38.89 63.35
N LEU A 196 3.50 38.74 62.96
CA LEU A 196 2.45 39.70 63.32
C LEU A 196 2.17 39.70 64.83
N ARG A 197 2.18 38.52 65.47
CA ARG A 197 1.98 38.40 66.92
C ARG A 197 3.14 39.02 67.70
N GLU A 198 4.38 38.72 67.32
CA GLU A 198 5.57 39.33 67.91
C GLU A 198 5.56 40.85 67.75
N SER A 199 5.12 41.34 66.58
CA SER A 199 4.95 42.77 66.30
C SER A 199 3.91 43.43 67.22
N VAL A 200 2.79 42.75 67.49
CA VAL A 200 1.75 43.25 68.41
C VAL A 200 2.24 43.25 69.85
N ASP A 201 2.92 42.18 70.28
CA ASP A 201 3.50 42.08 71.63
C ASP A 201 4.61 43.15 71.83
N GLU A 202 5.44 43.45 70.82
CA GLU A 202 6.46 44.52 70.85
C GLU A 202 5.81 45.91 71.01
N ILE A 203 4.65 46.15 70.39
CA ILE A 203 3.90 47.41 70.52
C ILE A 203 3.25 47.52 71.91
N ASP A 204 2.65 46.44 72.42
CA ASP A 204 1.96 46.42 73.71
C ASP A 204 2.92 46.57 74.90
N ALA A 205 4.15 46.09 74.78
CA ALA A 205 5.18 46.23 75.80
C ALA A 205 5.70 47.67 75.99
N GLN A 206 5.41 48.60 75.06
CA GLN A 206 5.90 49.97 75.13
C GLN A 206 5.14 50.79 76.18
N ARG A 207 5.86 51.46 77.08
CA ARG A 207 5.27 52.23 78.18
C ARG A 207 4.95 53.68 77.82
N THR A 208 5.53 54.19 76.72
CA THR A 208 5.34 55.57 76.29
C THR A 208 4.78 55.63 74.87
N GLN A 209 3.91 56.63 74.62
CA GLN A 209 3.28 56.83 73.31
C GLN A 209 4.31 57.00 72.17
N SER A 210 5.44 57.66 72.44
CA SER A 210 6.51 57.87 71.45
C SER A 210 7.23 56.58 71.06
N GLU A 211 7.34 55.63 71.99
CA GLU A 211 7.92 54.31 71.74
C GLU A 211 6.95 53.45 70.92
N THR A 212 5.66 53.42 71.30
CA THR A 212 4.60 52.72 70.55
C THR A 212 4.58 53.14 69.08
N LEU A 213 4.57 54.46 68.84
CA LEU A 213 4.56 55.00 67.47
C LEU A 213 5.86 54.69 66.72
N SER A 214 7.00 54.64 67.41
CA SER A 214 8.30 54.35 66.79
C SER A 214 8.39 52.89 66.37
N SER A 215 7.91 51.98 67.21
CA SER A 215 7.80 50.56 66.92
C SER A 215 6.86 50.32 65.75
N LEU A 216 5.72 51.02 65.70
CA LEU A 216 4.77 50.90 64.58
C LEU A 216 5.38 51.31 63.23
N VAL A 217 6.14 52.41 63.17
CA VAL A 217 6.82 52.85 61.94
C VAL A 217 7.94 51.88 61.53
N LYS A 218 8.69 51.36 62.49
CA LYS A 218 9.73 50.33 62.26
C LYS A 218 9.11 49.04 61.69
N LEU A 219 7.99 48.58 62.25
CA LEU A 219 7.28 47.40 61.77
C LEU A 219 6.67 47.62 60.38
N ALA A 220 6.07 48.80 60.14
CA ALA A 220 5.52 49.15 58.83
C ALA A 220 6.60 49.18 57.72
N SER A 221 7.83 49.54 58.05
CA SER A 221 8.94 49.52 57.08
C SER A 221 9.35 48.13 56.59
N GLN A 222 8.90 47.05 57.25
CA GLN A 222 9.10 45.68 56.78
C GLN A 222 8.15 45.33 55.62
N PHE A 223 7.00 46.00 55.52
CA PHE A 223 5.97 45.72 54.52
C PHE A 223 5.98 46.72 53.36
N ALA A 224 6.54 47.91 53.57
CA ALA A 224 6.64 48.94 52.54
C ALA A 224 8.04 49.57 52.52
N PRO A 225 8.69 49.71 51.35
CA PRO A 225 10.02 50.30 51.24
C PRO A 225 10.12 51.75 51.70
N ARG A 226 8.99 52.48 51.76
CA ARG A 226 8.92 53.91 52.14
C ARG A 226 7.69 54.13 53.01
N VAL A 227 7.89 54.60 54.24
CA VAL A 227 6.81 54.84 55.21
C VAL A 227 6.99 56.23 55.81
N VAL A 228 5.89 56.99 55.90
CA VAL A 228 5.85 58.28 56.59
C VAL A 228 4.67 58.26 57.56
N PHE A 229 4.91 58.67 58.80
CA PHE A 229 3.89 58.75 59.83
C PHE A 229 3.58 60.21 60.15
N PHE A 230 2.29 60.55 60.19
CA PHE A 230 1.79 61.87 60.52
C PHE A 230 0.92 61.79 61.78
N VAL A 231 1.03 62.78 62.66
CA VAL A 231 0.19 62.94 63.85
C VAL A 231 -0.71 64.15 63.63
N VAL A 232 -2.02 63.95 63.68
CA VAL A 232 -3.00 65.04 63.54
C VAL A 232 -3.23 65.70 64.89
N ARG A 233 -3.00 67.01 64.97
CA ARG A 233 -3.26 67.81 66.17
C ARG A 233 -3.85 69.16 65.77
N GLY A 234 -5.05 69.47 66.29
CA GLY A 234 -5.65 70.79 66.11
C GLY A 234 -6.12 71.12 64.68
N GLY A 235 -6.34 70.13 63.82
CA GLY A 235 -6.76 70.33 62.43
C GLY A 235 -5.62 70.30 61.40
N ASP A 236 -4.37 70.14 61.86
CA ASP A 236 -3.20 69.99 61.00
C ASP A 236 -2.55 68.61 61.23
N ALA A 237 -2.10 67.98 60.14
CA ALA A 237 -1.32 66.76 60.16
C ALA A 237 0.18 67.10 60.12
N VAL A 238 0.87 66.87 61.23
CA VAL A 238 2.30 67.15 61.37
C VAL A 238 3.08 65.86 61.15
N GLY A 239 4.07 65.89 60.27
CA GLY A 239 4.94 64.74 60.06
C GLY A 239 5.70 64.39 61.34
N TRP A 240 5.87 63.11 61.62
CA TRP A 240 6.47 62.67 62.88
C TRP A 240 7.72 61.84 62.67
N LYS A 241 7.65 60.86 61.76
CA LYS A 241 8.77 59.95 61.47
C LYS A 241 8.70 59.45 60.03
N ALA A 242 9.84 59.21 59.40
CA ALA A 242 9.92 58.61 58.09
C ALA A 242 11.01 57.55 58.00
N SER A 243 10.74 56.49 57.24
CA SER A 243 11.66 55.38 57.02
C SER A 243 11.72 55.05 55.53
N GLY A 244 12.92 54.73 55.03
CA GLY A 244 13.13 54.25 53.65
C GLY A 244 13.36 55.31 52.57
N PHE A 245 13.64 56.56 52.94
CA PHE A 245 13.97 57.63 52.00
C PHE A 245 15.48 57.90 51.96
N GLU A 246 16.16 57.45 50.91
CA GLU A 246 17.63 57.59 50.75
C GLU A 246 18.05 59.02 50.30
N ASN A 247 17.10 59.87 49.90
CA ASN A 247 17.37 61.18 49.30
C ASN A 247 17.37 62.35 50.31
N GLY A 248 17.76 62.12 51.57
CA GLY A 248 17.86 63.16 52.59
C GLY A 248 16.53 63.61 53.22
N LEU A 249 15.46 62.84 53.02
CA LEU A 249 14.18 63.02 53.72
C LEU A 249 14.24 62.28 55.07
N ASN A 250 14.87 62.91 56.05
CA ASN A 250 15.05 62.37 57.40
C ASN A 250 13.87 62.75 58.30
N ASP A 251 13.79 62.14 59.49
CA ASP A 251 12.76 62.43 60.50
C ASP A 251 12.57 63.93 60.74
N ASP A 252 13.65 64.70 60.75
CA ASP A 252 13.61 66.14 61.00
C ASP A 252 13.07 66.95 59.81
N THR A 253 13.27 66.49 58.58
CA THR A 253 12.70 67.09 57.38
C THR A 253 11.19 66.87 57.32
N VAL A 254 10.73 65.70 57.77
CA VAL A 254 9.31 65.34 57.79
C VAL A 254 8.55 66.03 58.91
N LYS A 255 9.19 66.28 60.07
CA LYS A 255 8.58 67.09 61.14
C LYS A 255 8.24 68.52 60.74
N LEU A 256 8.89 69.04 59.71
CA LEU A 256 8.62 70.36 59.14
C LEU A 256 7.44 70.35 58.16
N LEU A 257 6.96 69.17 57.75
CA LEU A 257 5.78 69.04 56.89
C LEU A 257 4.53 69.14 57.76
N SER A 258 3.85 70.28 57.68
CA SER A 258 2.51 70.46 58.21
C SER A 258 1.53 70.52 57.06
N LEU A 259 0.68 69.49 56.95
CA LEU A 259 -0.38 69.46 55.96
C LEU A 259 -1.67 69.89 56.67
N PRO A 260 -2.43 70.87 56.14
CA PRO A 260 -3.76 71.13 56.68
C PRO A 260 -4.57 69.85 56.53
N ALA A 261 -5.07 69.29 57.63
CA ALA A 261 -5.95 68.13 57.54
C ALA A 261 -7.23 68.65 56.91
N GLN A 262 -7.35 68.52 55.59
CA GLN A 262 -8.56 68.88 54.89
C GLN A 262 -9.70 68.15 55.59
N LYS A 263 -10.54 68.91 56.28
CA LYS A 263 -11.85 68.49 56.72
C LYS A 263 -12.61 68.21 55.43
N SER A 264 -12.48 67.01 54.88
CA SER A 264 -13.46 66.50 53.95
C SER A 264 -14.74 66.40 54.76
N GLU A 265 -15.53 67.45 54.61
CA GLU A 265 -16.94 67.43 54.93
C GLU A 265 -17.50 66.13 54.34
N PRO A 266 -18.16 65.27 55.13
CA PRO A 266 -18.82 64.11 54.57
C PRO A 266 -19.84 64.65 53.56
N ALA A 267 -19.61 64.39 52.28
CA ALA A 267 -20.57 64.64 51.23
C ALA A 267 -21.86 63.92 51.64
N ALA A 268 -22.78 64.69 52.20
CA ALA A 268 -24.10 64.23 52.56
C ALA A 268 -24.77 63.77 51.26
N ARG A 269 -24.93 62.45 51.17
CA ARG A 269 -25.88 61.68 50.36
C ARG A 269 -26.77 62.54 49.45
N ARG A 270 -26.56 62.42 48.15
CA ARG A 270 -27.64 62.35 47.16
C ARG A 270 -27.56 60.99 46.47
N ALA A 271 -28.13 59.99 47.15
CA ALA A 271 -28.82 58.92 46.45
C ALA A 271 -30.20 59.50 46.11
N ASP A 272 -30.40 59.84 44.85
CA ASP A 272 -31.68 59.82 44.13
C ASP A 272 -31.46 60.50 42.77
N GLN A 273 -31.16 59.69 41.75
CA GLN A 273 -31.79 59.73 40.42
C GLN A 273 -31.01 58.82 39.46
N PHE A 274 -31.70 57.73 39.07
CA PHE A 274 -31.62 56.93 37.84
C PHE A 274 -30.25 56.58 37.24
#